data_AF-A0A132NRC8-F1
#
_entry.id   AF-A0A132NRC8-F1
#
_cell.length_a   1.000
_cell.length_b   1.000
_cell.length_c   1.000
_cell.angle_alpha   90.00
_cell.angle_beta   90.00
_cell.angle_gamma   90.00
#
_symmetry.space_group_name_H-M   'P 1'
#
loop_
_entity.id
_entity.type
_entity.pdbx_description
1 polymer ?
#
loop_
_entity_poly.entity_id
_entity_poly.type
_entity_poly.pdbx_seq_one_letter_code
_entity_poly.pdbx_strand_id
1 'polypeptide(L)'
;MLVRLPLEIYFYITSNLIRILLLLAIYFVVGALAAACQSTGAQASQCKQNMCEMVGTVEVCTECNTAGQVPINGTCTLHSDSKVVNAGCKKTDGNTNVGDTDKTCSKCDAATYFLYKGGCYSKDAAPGNTMCTAVSPNGVCSQAAEGYFVPPGADATHDSVVSCGDSVTGVTLTGDKQYKGVANCEKCNASKLSDSAGGNAECTKCVENKYLTTAGACGEGCTEGTQFSTETAENGKKCFDCRDATNGVDGCEKCTAPGEPTNKPTCTKCSTKYLKTVDGATTCVAKGDCKDDFFPVDDSTNGHRCVSCGDETGVTDASNKKWNCVANCAKCTQPSAAGTAKCEECNSGYTLDSQANTCTSSSANKSALSTGAIAGISVAAVVVVGGLVGFLCWWFVYHSKKKYVPA
;
A
#
# COMPACT_ATOMS: atom_id res chain seq x y z
N MET A 1 41.80 -26.37 -41.74
CA MET A 1 41.58 -25.05 -42.37
C MET A 1 40.39 -24.40 -41.64
N LEU A 2 40.64 -23.78 -40.48
CA LEU A 2 39.62 -23.15 -39.65
C LEU A 2 39.34 -21.77 -40.22
N VAL A 3 38.25 -21.66 -40.98
CA VAL A 3 37.78 -20.39 -41.54
C VAL A 3 37.28 -19.52 -40.38
N ARG A 4 38.10 -18.56 -39.94
CA ARG A 4 37.65 -17.50 -39.03
C ARG A 4 36.71 -16.57 -39.80
N LEU A 5 35.41 -16.73 -39.56
CA LEU A 5 34.41 -15.78 -40.03
C LEU A 5 34.52 -14.47 -39.21
N PRO A 6 34.36 -13.30 -39.85
CA PRO A 6 34.47 -12.00 -39.19
C PRO A 6 33.37 -11.82 -38.13
N LEU A 7 33.74 -11.16 -37.03
CA LEU A 7 32.94 -11.00 -35.80
C LEU A 7 31.52 -10.47 -36.04
N GLU A 8 31.31 -9.63 -37.06
CA GLU A 8 30.01 -9.04 -37.36
C GLU A 8 28.99 -10.05 -37.90
N ILE A 9 29.43 -11.05 -38.67
CA ILE A 9 28.53 -12.10 -39.18
C ILE A 9 28.10 -13.04 -38.05
N TYR A 10 28.99 -13.29 -37.08
CA TYR A 10 28.67 -14.09 -35.89
C TYR A 10 27.63 -13.41 -35.00
N PHE A 11 27.72 -12.09 -34.81
CA PHE A 11 26.74 -11.31 -34.05
C PHE A 11 25.36 -11.24 -34.74
N TYR A 12 25.32 -11.21 -36.07
CA TYR A 12 24.05 -11.16 -36.82
C TYR A 12 23.29 -12.49 -36.80
N ILE A 13 24.02 -13.62 -36.84
CA ILE A 13 23.44 -14.96 -36.78
C ILE A 13 22.91 -15.27 -35.36
N THR A 14 23.65 -14.91 -34.30
CA THR A 14 23.18 -15.09 -32.91
C THR A 14 21.97 -14.22 -32.60
N SER A 15 21.91 -12.99 -33.09
CA SER A 15 20.77 -12.08 -32.91
C SER A 15 19.48 -12.59 -33.57
N ASN A 16 19.56 -13.13 -34.79
CA ASN A 16 18.40 -13.70 -35.48
C ASN A 16 17.94 -15.04 -34.87
N LEU A 17 18.86 -15.90 -34.42
CA LEU A 17 18.51 -17.13 -33.70
C LEU A 17 17.84 -16.84 -32.35
N ILE A 18 18.30 -15.84 -31.61
CA ILE A 18 17.67 -15.39 -30.36
C ILE A 18 16.27 -14.81 -30.62
N ARG A 19 16.07 -14.05 -31.71
CA ARG A 19 14.75 -13.54 -32.10
C ARG A 19 13.79 -14.66 -32.53
N ILE A 20 14.26 -15.66 -33.28
CA ILE A 20 13.44 -16.82 -33.68
C ILE A 20 13.11 -17.70 -32.48
N LEU A 21 14.05 -17.91 -31.54
CA LEU A 21 13.81 -18.62 -30.28
C LEU A 21 12.84 -17.86 -29.36
N LEU A 22 12.91 -16.52 -29.30
CA LEU A 22 11.95 -15.69 -28.57
C LEU A 22 10.55 -15.73 -29.19
N LEU A 23 10.43 -15.69 -30.52
CA LEU A 23 9.14 -15.79 -31.22
C LEU A 23 8.52 -17.19 -31.08
N LEU A 24 9.32 -18.26 -31.06
CA LEU A 24 8.84 -19.63 -30.80
C LEU A 24 8.47 -19.84 -29.32
N ALA A 25 9.14 -19.18 -28.38
CA ALA A 25 8.76 -19.19 -26.96
C ALA A 25 7.44 -18.46 -26.71
N ILE A 26 7.14 -17.39 -27.45
CA ILE A 26 5.85 -16.68 -27.40
C ILE A 26 4.72 -17.54 -28.01
N TYR A 27 5.03 -18.36 -29.02
CA TYR A 27 4.03 -19.24 -29.66
C TYR A 27 3.64 -20.47 -28.80
N PHE A 28 4.39 -20.78 -27.73
CA PHE A 28 4.12 -21.92 -26.84
C PHE A 28 3.21 -21.59 -25.63
N VAL A 29 2.71 -20.35 -25.51
CA VAL A 29 1.85 -19.94 -24.38
C VAL A 29 0.42 -19.58 -24.81
N VAL A 30 -0.11 -20.28 -25.81
CA VAL A 30 -1.56 -20.31 -26.07
C VAL A 30 -2.09 -21.71 -25.74
N GLY A 31 -1.79 -22.17 -24.53
CA GLY A 31 -2.61 -23.17 -23.85
C GLY A 31 -3.32 -22.44 -22.73
N ALA A 32 -4.65 -22.43 -22.74
CA ALA A 32 -5.42 -22.07 -21.55
C ALA A 32 -4.78 -22.79 -20.37
N LEU A 33 -4.26 -22.07 -19.37
CA LEU A 33 -3.69 -22.68 -18.17
C LEU A 33 -4.85 -23.29 -17.38
N ALA A 34 -5.26 -24.48 -17.79
CA ALA A 34 -6.17 -25.32 -17.05
C ALA A 34 -5.38 -25.82 -15.83
N ALA A 35 -5.87 -25.53 -14.62
CA ALA A 35 -5.10 -25.79 -13.41
C ALA A 35 -5.09 -27.30 -13.11
N ALA A 36 -3.91 -27.84 -12.82
CA ALA A 36 -3.76 -29.23 -12.42
C ALA A 36 -4.55 -29.49 -11.13
N CYS A 37 -5.36 -30.54 -11.11
CA CYS A 37 -6.01 -31.01 -9.89
C CYS A 37 -4.94 -31.33 -8.84
N GLN A 38 -5.16 -30.88 -7.61
CA GLN A 38 -4.32 -31.19 -6.47
C GLN A 38 -4.27 -32.71 -6.32
N SER A 39 -3.07 -33.29 -6.32
CA SER A 39 -2.88 -34.75 -6.31
C SER A 39 -3.47 -35.46 -5.10
N THR A 40 -3.78 -34.71 -4.03
CA THR A 40 -4.41 -35.18 -2.79
C THR A 40 -5.86 -34.71 -2.63
N GLY A 41 -6.42 -34.00 -3.61
CA GLY A 41 -7.78 -33.48 -3.58
C GLY A 41 -8.83 -34.56 -3.85
N ALA A 42 -10.05 -34.37 -3.32
CA ALA A 42 -11.17 -35.30 -3.54
C ALA A 42 -11.53 -35.45 -5.04
N GLN A 43 -11.20 -34.45 -5.86
CA GLN A 43 -11.48 -34.42 -7.29
C GLN A 43 -10.38 -35.05 -8.17
N ALA A 44 -9.21 -35.40 -7.61
CA ALA A 44 -8.03 -35.83 -8.36
C ALA A 44 -8.25 -37.08 -9.24
N SER A 45 -9.21 -37.94 -8.91
CA SER A 45 -9.53 -39.16 -9.65
C SER A 45 -10.80 -39.08 -10.51
N GLN A 46 -11.70 -38.14 -10.20
CA GLN A 46 -13.01 -38.02 -10.85
C GLN A 46 -13.05 -36.91 -11.89
N CYS A 47 -12.19 -35.91 -11.74
CA CYS A 47 -12.06 -34.82 -12.67
C CYS A 47 -11.08 -35.14 -13.78
N LYS A 48 -11.36 -34.66 -14.99
CA LYS A 48 -10.41 -34.77 -16.11
C LYS A 48 -9.13 -34.02 -15.75
N GLN A 49 -8.00 -34.53 -16.23
CA GLN A 49 -6.71 -33.90 -15.98
C GLN A 49 -6.72 -32.41 -16.35
N ASN A 50 -6.22 -31.58 -15.44
CA ASN A 50 -6.15 -30.12 -15.55
C ASN A 50 -7.51 -29.39 -15.58
N MET A 51 -8.62 -30.06 -15.29
CA MET A 51 -9.95 -29.44 -15.28
C MET A 51 -10.42 -29.14 -13.85
N CYS A 52 -9.50 -28.77 -12.97
CA CYS A 52 -9.83 -28.33 -11.62
C CYS A 52 -9.62 -26.83 -11.47
N GLU A 53 -10.41 -26.19 -10.61
CA GLU A 53 -10.29 -24.77 -10.27
C GLU A 53 -10.51 -24.56 -8.78
N MET A 54 -9.93 -23.49 -8.21
CA MET A 54 -10.18 -23.11 -6.83
C MET A 54 -11.28 -22.05 -6.76
N VAL A 55 -12.38 -22.38 -6.09
CA VAL A 55 -13.41 -21.41 -5.71
C VAL A 55 -13.24 -21.13 -4.22
N GLY A 56 -12.59 -20.02 -3.91
CA GLY A 56 -12.12 -19.74 -2.55
C GLY A 56 -11.13 -20.82 -2.11
N THR A 57 -11.49 -21.59 -1.08
CA THR A 57 -10.69 -22.71 -0.57
C THR A 57 -11.16 -24.08 -1.05
N VAL A 58 -12.20 -24.14 -1.89
CA VAL A 58 -12.79 -25.39 -2.39
C VAL A 58 -12.26 -25.66 -3.79
N GLU A 59 -11.63 -26.83 -3.97
CA GLU A 59 -11.28 -27.34 -5.29
C GLU A 59 -12.53 -27.90 -5.98
N VAL A 60 -12.84 -27.39 -7.17
CA VAL A 60 -14.00 -27.77 -7.98
C VAL A 60 -13.56 -28.36 -9.32
N CYS A 61 -14.29 -29.36 -9.81
CA CYS A 61 -14.12 -29.92 -11.13
C CYS A 61 -14.95 -29.17 -12.18
N THR A 62 -14.35 -28.81 -13.32
CA THR A 62 -15.00 -28.13 -14.45
C THR A 62 -15.32 -29.08 -15.61
N GLU A 63 -14.71 -30.27 -15.66
CA GLU A 63 -15.06 -31.33 -16.61
C GLU A 63 -14.78 -32.72 -16.02
N CYS A 64 -15.79 -33.57 -15.97
CA CYS A 64 -15.64 -34.91 -15.41
C CYS A 64 -14.83 -35.85 -16.31
N ASN A 65 -14.02 -36.70 -15.69
CA ASN A 65 -13.22 -37.67 -16.41
C ASN A 65 -14.12 -38.76 -17.04
N THR A 66 -15.07 -39.26 -16.25
CA THR A 66 -15.99 -40.33 -16.60
C THR A 66 -17.18 -39.81 -17.41
N ALA A 67 -17.50 -40.47 -18.53
CA ALA A 67 -18.69 -40.15 -19.32
C ALA A 67 -19.97 -40.45 -18.53
N GLY A 68 -20.98 -39.59 -18.70
CA GLY A 68 -22.25 -39.69 -17.97
C GLY A 68 -22.21 -39.06 -16.58
N GLN A 69 -21.11 -38.42 -16.20
CA GLN A 69 -21.00 -37.63 -14.98
C GLN A 69 -20.82 -36.16 -15.33
N VAL A 70 -21.49 -35.27 -14.59
CA VAL A 70 -21.38 -33.82 -14.78
C VAL A 70 -21.09 -33.12 -13.44
N PRO A 71 -20.42 -31.95 -13.45
CA PRO A 71 -20.15 -31.22 -12.22
C PRO A 71 -21.40 -30.59 -11.62
N ILE A 72 -21.71 -30.97 -10.37
CA ILE A 72 -22.72 -30.30 -9.53
C ILE A 72 -22.00 -29.81 -8.27
N ASN A 73 -22.04 -28.50 -8.01
CA ASN A 73 -21.25 -27.86 -6.96
C ASN A 73 -19.76 -28.26 -7.03
N GLY A 74 -19.22 -28.42 -8.24
CA GLY A 74 -17.84 -28.83 -8.47
C GLY A 74 -17.51 -30.31 -8.27
N THR A 75 -18.50 -31.17 -7.94
CA THR A 75 -18.29 -32.62 -7.79
C THR A 75 -18.91 -33.37 -8.95
N CYS A 76 -18.16 -34.30 -9.53
CA CYS A 76 -18.65 -35.17 -10.61
C CYS A 76 -19.75 -36.11 -10.13
N THR A 77 -20.95 -35.92 -10.66
CA THR A 77 -22.16 -36.64 -10.25
C THR A 77 -22.79 -37.30 -11.46
N LEU A 78 -23.25 -38.54 -11.33
CA LEU A 78 -23.91 -39.29 -12.40
C LEU A 78 -25.16 -38.55 -12.89
N HIS A 79 -25.40 -38.52 -14.20
CA HIS A 79 -26.50 -37.77 -14.82
C HIS A 79 -27.89 -38.15 -14.29
N SER A 80 -28.06 -39.40 -13.86
CA SER A 80 -29.30 -39.94 -13.29
C SER A 80 -29.48 -39.65 -11.80
N ASP A 81 -28.49 -39.05 -11.13
CA ASP A 81 -28.60 -38.66 -9.73
C ASP A 81 -29.62 -37.51 -9.58
N SER A 82 -30.44 -37.61 -8.52
CA SER A 82 -31.38 -36.56 -8.11
C SER A 82 -30.78 -35.16 -8.04
N LYS A 83 -29.49 -35.01 -7.67
CA LYS A 83 -28.80 -33.72 -7.62
C LYS A 83 -28.67 -33.07 -8.99
N VAL A 84 -28.38 -33.86 -10.04
CA VAL A 84 -28.26 -33.38 -11.42
C VAL A 84 -29.63 -32.98 -11.97
N VAL A 85 -30.65 -33.82 -11.70
CA VAL A 85 -32.04 -33.56 -12.09
C VAL A 85 -32.57 -32.30 -11.40
N ASN A 86 -32.34 -32.14 -10.09
CA ASN A 86 -32.79 -30.99 -9.31
C ASN A 86 -32.07 -29.69 -9.68
N ALA A 87 -30.80 -29.77 -10.14
CA ALA A 87 -30.09 -28.62 -10.69
C ALA A 87 -30.61 -28.23 -12.09
N GLY A 88 -31.38 -29.11 -12.73
CA GLY A 88 -31.90 -28.90 -14.07
C GLY A 88 -30.79 -28.87 -15.12
N CYS A 89 -29.78 -29.73 -15.00
CA CYS A 89 -28.61 -29.68 -15.89
C CYS A 89 -28.94 -30.09 -17.34
N LYS A 90 -28.60 -29.22 -18.29
CA LYS A 90 -28.85 -29.39 -19.73
C LYS A 90 -27.56 -29.47 -20.56
N LYS A 91 -27.70 -30.04 -21.75
CA LYS A 91 -26.65 -30.07 -22.80
C LYS A 91 -26.44 -28.70 -23.45
N THR A 92 -25.47 -28.63 -24.36
CA THR A 92 -25.11 -27.42 -25.12
C THR A 92 -26.26 -26.83 -25.94
N ASP A 93 -27.24 -27.64 -26.34
CA ASP A 93 -28.47 -27.13 -26.99
C ASP A 93 -29.40 -26.35 -26.04
N GLY A 94 -29.09 -26.34 -24.73
CA GLY A 94 -29.80 -25.61 -23.68
C GLY A 94 -31.17 -26.18 -23.30
N ASN A 95 -31.62 -27.27 -23.94
CA ASN A 95 -33.00 -27.77 -23.84
C ASN A 95 -33.08 -29.25 -23.50
N THR A 96 -32.10 -30.06 -23.89
CA THR A 96 -32.07 -31.49 -23.56
C THR A 96 -31.33 -31.74 -22.26
N ASN A 97 -31.80 -32.71 -21.47
CA ASN A 97 -31.09 -33.14 -20.27
C ASN A 97 -29.78 -33.85 -20.65
N VAL A 98 -28.75 -33.71 -19.81
CA VAL A 98 -27.51 -34.49 -19.93
C VAL A 98 -27.75 -36.00 -19.81
N GLY A 99 -26.88 -36.81 -20.39
CA GLY A 99 -26.97 -38.27 -20.44
C GLY A 99 -25.61 -38.98 -20.46
N ASP A 100 -25.58 -40.25 -20.86
CA ASP A 100 -24.44 -41.18 -20.64
C ASP A 100 -23.10 -40.78 -21.30
N THR A 101 -23.10 -39.83 -22.23
CA THR A 101 -21.89 -39.37 -22.92
C THR A 101 -21.38 -38.02 -22.41
N ASP A 102 -22.21 -37.28 -21.68
CA ASP A 102 -21.94 -35.90 -21.30
C ASP A 102 -20.99 -35.85 -20.10
N LYS A 103 -20.14 -34.82 -20.07
CA LYS A 103 -19.09 -34.62 -19.05
C LYS A 103 -19.17 -33.28 -18.33
N THR A 104 -20.05 -32.41 -18.81
CA THR A 104 -20.27 -31.05 -18.32
C THR A 104 -21.76 -30.72 -18.40
N CYS A 105 -22.12 -29.68 -17.68
CA CYS A 105 -23.37 -28.97 -17.82
C CYS A 105 -23.18 -27.73 -18.68
N SER A 106 -24.11 -27.44 -19.59
CA SER A 106 -24.07 -26.20 -20.39
C SER A 106 -25.19 -25.21 -20.02
N LYS A 107 -26.12 -25.61 -19.16
CA LYS A 107 -27.16 -24.73 -18.61
C LYS A 107 -27.81 -25.37 -17.38
N CYS A 108 -28.20 -24.55 -16.42
CA CYS A 108 -28.96 -24.95 -15.25
C CYS A 108 -30.38 -24.39 -15.36
N ASP A 109 -31.39 -25.22 -15.14
CA ASP A 109 -32.80 -24.85 -15.32
C ASP A 109 -33.53 -24.61 -13.98
N ALA A 110 -32.83 -24.81 -12.86
CA ALA A 110 -33.36 -24.61 -11.52
C ALA A 110 -33.16 -23.16 -11.02
N ALA A 111 -34.13 -22.65 -10.26
CA ALA A 111 -34.14 -21.29 -9.74
C ALA A 111 -33.07 -20.99 -8.67
N THR A 112 -32.45 -22.03 -8.12
CA THR A 112 -31.38 -21.90 -7.10
C THR A 112 -30.00 -22.26 -7.64
N TYR A 113 -29.90 -22.53 -8.94
CA TYR A 113 -28.65 -22.91 -9.59
C TYR A 113 -28.27 -21.93 -10.69
N PHE A 114 -26.98 -21.70 -10.84
CA PHE A 114 -26.40 -20.91 -11.92
C PHE A 114 -25.27 -21.70 -12.61
N LEU A 115 -24.99 -21.33 -13.86
CA LEU A 115 -23.93 -21.94 -14.65
C LEU A 115 -22.59 -21.30 -14.33
N TYR A 116 -21.57 -22.12 -14.07
CA TYR A 116 -20.19 -21.68 -13.96
C TYR A 116 -19.26 -22.81 -14.42
N LYS A 117 -18.38 -22.51 -15.38
CA LYS A 117 -17.30 -23.38 -15.88
C LYS A 117 -17.71 -24.83 -16.09
N GLY A 118 -18.81 -25.02 -16.83
CA GLY A 118 -19.28 -26.36 -17.20
C GLY A 118 -20.01 -27.13 -16.09
N GLY A 119 -20.40 -26.47 -15.00
CA GLY A 119 -21.14 -27.08 -13.88
C GLY A 119 -22.30 -26.23 -13.38
N CYS A 120 -23.23 -26.88 -12.66
CA CYS A 120 -24.31 -26.18 -11.96
C CYS A 120 -23.98 -26.00 -10.48
N TYR A 121 -24.06 -24.75 -10.02
CA TYR A 121 -23.71 -24.37 -8.66
C TYR A 121 -24.91 -23.79 -7.93
N SER A 122 -25.16 -24.26 -6.72
CA SER A 122 -26.27 -23.83 -5.89
C SER A 122 -25.93 -22.51 -5.18
N LYS A 123 -26.80 -21.49 -5.28
CA LYS A 123 -26.65 -20.24 -4.49
C LYS A 123 -26.88 -20.43 -2.99
N ASP A 124 -27.43 -21.59 -2.57
CA ASP A 124 -27.84 -21.84 -1.19
C ASP A 124 -26.75 -22.59 -0.39
N ALA A 125 -25.67 -23.04 -1.04
CA ALA A 125 -24.59 -23.78 -0.38
C ALA A 125 -23.23 -23.50 -1.03
N ALA A 126 -22.16 -23.71 -0.25
CA ALA A 126 -20.80 -23.64 -0.78
C ALA A 126 -20.55 -24.78 -1.79
N PRO A 127 -19.79 -24.54 -2.86
CA PRO A 127 -19.09 -23.28 -3.16
C PRO A 127 -19.93 -22.25 -3.96
N GLY A 128 -21.17 -22.58 -4.37
CA GLY A 128 -21.94 -21.70 -5.24
C GLY A 128 -22.33 -20.37 -4.57
N ASN A 129 -22.69 -20.39 -3.30
CA ASN A 129 -23.02 -19.18 -2.54
C ASN A 129 -21.85 -18.20 -2.35
N THR A 130 -20.60 -18.64 -2.56
CA THR A 130 -19.41 -17.77 -2.51
C THR A 130 -19.13 -17.08 -3.85
N MET A 131 -19.89 -17.40 -4.89
CA MET A 131 -19.79 -16.77 -6.21
C MET A 131 -21.05 -15.99 -6.58
N CYS A 132 -22.23 -16.52 -6.20
CA CYS A 132 -23.53 -15.93 -6.51
C CYS A 132 -24.48 -15.98 -5.33
N THR A 133 -25.12 -14.86 -5.02
CA THR A 133 -26.08 -14.72 -3.91
C THR A 133 -27.54 -14.69 -4.36
N ALA A 134 -27.81 -14.37 -5.63
CA ALA A 134 -29.16 -14.37 -6.19
C ALA A 134 -29.18 -14.88 -7.63
N VAL A 135 -30.16 -15.74 -7.94
CA VAL A 135 -30.35 -16.31 -9.27
C VAL A 135 -31.65 -15.78 -9.88
N SER A 136 -31.57 -15.16 -11.06
CA SER A 136 -32.70 -14.68 -11.83
C SER A 136 -32.27 -14.27 -13.25
N PRO A 137 -32.86 -14.83 -14.33
CA PRO A 137 -33.79 -15.97 -14.36
C PRO A 137 -33.08 -17.30 -13.98
N ASN A 138 -33.73 -18.45 -14.09
CA ASN A 138 -33.10 -19.75 -13.77
C ASN A 138 -31.78 -19.95 -14.55
N GLY A 139 -30.75 -20.48 -13.90
CA GLY A 139 -29.41 -20.62 -14.50
C GLY A 139 -28.58 -19.32 -14.55
N VAL A 140 -29.25 -18.20 -14.33
CA VAL A 140 -28.86 -16.78 -14.23
C VAL A 140 -28.27 -16.29 -12.93
N CYS A 141 -26.97 -16.14 -12.70
CA CYS A 141 -26.57 -15.30 -11.56
C CYS A 141 -26.97 -13.84 -11.81
N SER A 142 -27.77 -13.27 -10.91
CA SER A 142 -28.24 -11.88 -10.95
C SER A 142 -27.54 -10.98 -9.95
N GLN A 143 -26.96 -11.57 -8.90
CA GLN A 143 -26.15 -10.88 -7.90
C GLN A 143 -24.95 -11.74 -7.56
N ALA A 144 -23.76 -11.26 -7.90
CA ALA A 144 -22.51 -11.92 -7.55
C ALA A 144 -22.17 -11.69 -6.06
N ALA A 145 -21.49 -12.66 -5.47
CA ALA A 145 -20.85 -12.52 -4.18
C ALA A 145 -19.57 -11.66 -4.29
N GLU A 146 -19.02 -11.20 -3.16
CA GLU A 146 -17.73 -10.48 -3.16
C GLU A 146 -16.63 -11.31 -3.83
N GLY A 147 -15.81 -10.64 -4.65
CA GLY A 147 -14.74 -11.28 -5.43
C GLY A 147 -15.19 -11.85 -6.78
N TYR A 148 -16.47 -11.72 -7.11
CA TYR A 148 -17.03 -12.05 -8.42
C TYR A 148 -17.86 -10.88 -8.95
N PHE A 149 -18.12 -10.88 -10.25
CA PHE A 149 -19.09 -9.97 -10.87
C PHE A 149 -19.95 -10.71 -11.90
N VAL A 150 -21.18 -10.23 -12.09
CA VAL A 150 -22.07 -10.69 -13.17
C VAL A 150 -21.70 -9.90 -14.44
N PRO A 151 -21.32 -10.56 -15.55
CA PRO A 151 -21.06 -9.87 -16.80
C PRO A 151 -22.36 -9.23 -17.34
N PRO A 152 -22.33 -7.98 -17.84
CA PRO A 152 -23.51 -7.37 -18.43
C PRO A 152 -24.06 -8.21 -19.60
N GLY A 153 -25.36 -8.49 -19.56
CA GLY A 153 -26.01 -9.37 -20.55
C GLY A 153 -25.80 -10.86 -20.30
N ALA A 154 -25.43 -11.27 -19.08
CA ALA A 154 -25.36 -12.67 -18.67
C ALA A 154 -26.62 -13.45 -19.10
N ASP A 155 -26.39 -14.67 -19.59
CA ASP A 155 -27.42 -15.57 -20.06
C ASP A 155 -27.24 -16.97 -19.46
N ALA A 156 -28.19 -17.87 -19.71
CA ALA A 156 -28.21 -19.21 -19.11
C ALA A 156 -27.27 -20.23 -19.78
N THR A 157 -26.55 -19.82 -20.83
CA THR A 157 -25.67 -20.68 -21.65
C THR A 157 -24.19 -20.35 -21.53
N HIS A 158 -23.86 -19.26 -20.82
CA HIS A 158 -22.50 -18.86 -20.50
C HIS A 158 -22.31 -18.75 -18.99
N ASP A 159 -21.04 -18.68 -18.56
CA ASP A 159 -20.72 -18.50 -17.15
C ASP A 159 -21.41 -17.27 -16.59
N SER A 160 -22.17 -17.48 -15.53
CA SER A 160 -23.01 -16.44 -14.94
C SER A 160 -22.23 -15.39 -14.15
N VAL A 161 -21.01 -15.72 -13.77
CA VAL A 161 -20.12 -14.87 -12.98
C VAL A 161 -18.69 -15.03 -13.47
N VAL A 162 -17.92 -13.96 -13.31
CA VAL A 162 -16.49 -13.94 -13.57
C VAL A 162 -15.77 -13.57 -12.27
N SER A 163 -14.72 -14.31 -11.93
CA SER A 163 -13.88 -13.98 -10.78
C SER A 163 -13.15 -12.65 -11.03
N CYS A 164 -13.09 -11.78 -10.02
CA CYS A 164 -12.35 -10.53 -10.10
C CYS A 164 -10.88 -10.75 -10.44
N GLY A 165 -10.30 -11.88 -10.06
CA GLY A 165 -8.91 -12.26 -10.33
C GLY A 165 -8.66 -12.85 -11.73
N ASP A 166 -9.71 -13.17 -12.48
CA ASP A 166 -9.58 -13.88 -13.77
C ASP A 166 -9.28 -12.92 -14.92
N SER A 167 -7.99 -12.60 -15.08
CA SER A 167 -7.53 -11.74 -16.18
C SER A 167 -7.30 -12.45 -17.50
N VAL A 168 -7.44 -13.78 -17.55
CA VAL A 168 -6.99 -14.60 -18.68
C VAL A 168 -8.18 -15.21 -19.41
N THR A 169 -9.04 -15.95 -18.70
CA THR A 169 -10.14 -16.69 -19.31
C THR A 169 -11.37 -15.81 -19.47
N GLY A 170 -11.86 -15.25 -18.37
CA GLY A 170 -13.11 -14.49 -18.35
C GLY A 170 -14.29 -15.28 -18.91
N VAL A 171 -15.22 -14.57 -19.53
CA VAL A 171 -16.34 -15.15 -20.27
C VAL A 171 -16.54 -14.37 -21.57
N THR A 172 -16.84 -15.07 -22.66
CA THR A 172 -17.24 -14.45 -23.92
C THR A 172 -18.73 -14.71 -24.14
N LEU A 173 -19.53 -13.65 -24.14
CA LEU A 173 -20.96 -13.71 -24.41
C LEU A 173 -21.25 -13.51 -25.91
N THR A 174 -22.51 -13.70 -26.29
CA THR A 174 -23.01 -13.50 -27.66
C THR A 174 -22.55 -12.16 -28.25
N GLY A 175 -22.10 -12.17 -29.51
CA GLY A 175 -21.54 -10.99 -30.18
C GLY A 175 -20.08 -10.71 -29.83
N ASP A 176 -19.33 -11.75 -29.44
CA ASP A 176 -17.90 -11.73 -29.13
C ASP A 176 -17.51 -10.74 -28.02
N LYS A 177 -18.43 -10.52 -27.08
CA LYS A 177 -18.24 -9.61 -25.94
C LYS A 177 -17.52 -10.34 -24.81
N GLN A 178 -16.22 -10.11 -24.70
CA GLN A 178 -15.39 -10.71 -23.66
C GLN A 178 -15.36 -9.85 -22.39
N TYR A 179 -15.63 -10.47 -21.23
CA TYR A 179 -15.54 -9.87 -19.92
C TYR A 179 -14.52 -10.58 -19.05
N LYS A 180 -13.61 -9.82 -18.44
CA LYS A 180 -12.48 -10.35 -17.63
C LYS A 180 -12.34 -9.59 -16.32
N GLY A 181 -11.70 -10.24 -15.35
CA GLY A 181 -11.14 -9.61 -14.17
C GLY A 181 -9.79 -8.95 -14.42
N VAL A 182 -9.07 -8.72 -13.32
CA VAL A 182 -7.72 -8.14 -13.27
C VAL A 182 -6.83 -9.09 -12.47
N ALA A 183 -5.61 -9.33 -12.95
CA ALA A 183 -4.72 -10.29 -12.31
C ALA A 183 -4.46 -9.87 -10.86
N ASN A 184 -4.50 -10.84 -9.93
CA ASN A 184 -4.29 -10.62 -8.50
C ASN A 184 -5.31 -9.66 -7.85
N CYS A 185 -6.49 -9.51 -8.45
CA CYS A 185 -7.56 -8.71 -7.89
C CYS A 185 -8.47 -9.56 -6.98
N GLU A 186 -8.63 -9.13 -5.73
CA GLU A 186 -9.50 -9.78 -4.74
C GLU A 186 -10.94 -9.26 -4.85
N LYS A 187 -11.12 -7.94 -5.02
CA LYS A 187 -12.44 -7.30 -5.19
C LYS A 187 -12.42 -6.35 -6.37
N CYS A 188 -13.51 -6.32 -7.12
CA CYS A 188 -13.64 -5.51 -8.32
C CYS A 188 -15.05 -4.90 -8.44
N ASN A 189 -15.16 -3.88 -9.29
CA ASN A 189 -16.38 -3.17 -9.62
C ASN A 189 -16.68 -3.31 -11.12
N ALA A 190 -17.86 -3.82 -11.45
CA ALA A 190 -18.34 -4.00 -12.81
C ALA A 190 -19.31 -2.90 -13.29
N SER A 191 -19.60 -1.89 -12.48
CA SER A 191 -20.63 -0.86 -12.75
C SER A 191 -20.33 0.01 -13.98
N LYS A 192 -19.08 -0.01 -14.47
CA LYS A 192 -18.66 0.70 -15.69
C LYS A 192 -18.71 -0.18 -16.94
N LEU A 193 -18.95 -1.47 -16.79
CA LEU A 193 -19.14 -2.39 -17.91
C LEU A 193 -20.52 -2.18 -18.52
N SER A 194 -20.66 -2.50 -19.81
CA SER A 194 -21.93 -2.43 -20.53
C SER A 194 -22.13 -3.70 -21.35
N ASP A 195 -23.36 -3.96 -21.76
CA ASP A 195 -23.70 -5.05 -22.69
C ASP A 195 -23.45 -4.68 -24.16
N SER A 196 -23.00 -3.45 -24.41
CA SER A 196 -22.72 -2.93 -25.76
C SER A 196 -21.31 -3.24 -26.23
N ALA A 197 -20.38 -3.48 -25.30
CA ALA A 197 -19.00 -3.87 -25.56
C ALA A 197 -18.42 -4.71 -24.41
N GLY A 198 -17.53 -5.65 -24.74
CA GLY A 198 -16.72 -6.35 -23.75
C GLY A 198 -15.78 -5.41 -22.99
N GLY A 199 -15.22 -5.88 -21.86
CA GLY A 199 -14.31 -5.08 -21.05
C GLY A 199 -13.82 -5.79 -19.79
N ASN A 200 -12.96 -5.12 -19.03
CA ASN A 200 -12.42 -5.63 -17.78
C ASN A 200 -13.10 -4.95 -16.58
N ALA A 201 -13.39 -5.72 -15.54
CA ALA A 201 -13.84 -5.15 -14.26
C ALA A 201 -12.75 -4.25 -13.65
N GLU A 202 -13.16 -3.20 -12.96
CA GLU A 202 -12.24 -2.28 -12.29
C GLU A 202 -11.81 -2.89 -10.96
N CYS A 203 -10.51 -3.13 -10.76
CA CYS A 203 -10.04 -3.66 -9.48
C CYS A 203 -10.15 -2.60 -8.37
N THR A 204 -10.73 -2.98 -7.23
CA THR A 204 -10.90 -2.10 -6.07
C THR A 204 -10.08 -2.54 -4.87
N LYS A 205 -9.69 -3.82 -4.80
CA LYS A 205 -8.81 -4.36 -3.78
C LYS A 205 -7.98 -5.50 -4.37
N CYS A 206 -6.67 -5.44 -4.18
CA CYS A 206 -5.76 -6.51 -4.58
C CYS A 206 -5.63 -7.56 -3.48
N VAL A 207 -5.20 -8.77 -3.87
CA VAL A 207 -4.85 -9.82 -2.91
C VAL A 207 -3.73 -9.36 -1.97
N GLU A 208 -3.53 -10.11 -0.88
CA GLU A 208 -2.52 -9.81 0.13
C GLU A 208 -1.13 -9.52 -0.49
N ASN A 209 -0.44 -8.52 0.06
CA ASN A 209 0.87 -8.04 -0.37
C ASN A 209 0.95 -7.37 -1.75
N LYS A 210 -0.17 -7.22 -2.47
CA LYS A 210 -0.23 -6.42 -3.71
C LYS A 210 -0.78 -5.02 -3.44
N TYR A 211 -0.40 -4.10 -4.32
CA TYR A 211 -0.80 -2.70 -4.25
C TYR A 211 -1.69 -2.36 -5.44
N LEU A 212 -2.86 -1.77 -5.18
CA LEU A 212 -3.68 -1.20 -6.22
C LEU A 212 -3.00 0.06 -6.75
N THR A 213 -2.48 -0.04 -7.96
CA THR A 213 -1.79 1.06 -8.66
C THR A 213 -2.78 2.13 -9.12
N THR A 214 -2.28 3.32 -9.44
CA THR A 214 -3.09 4.40 -10.02
C THR A 214 -3.65 4.08 -11.40
N ALA A 215 -3.13 3.04 -12.07
CA ALA A 215 -3.64 2.52 -13.33
C ALA A 215 -4.76 1.47 -13.16
N GLY A 216 -5.16 1.13 -11.93
CA GLY A 216 -6.21 0.14 -11.65
C GLY A 216 -5.73 -1.32 -11.73
N ALA A 217 -4.42 -1.55 -11.78
CA ALA A 217 -3.80 -2.88 -11.75
C ALA A 217 -3.20 -3.20 -10.39
N CYS A 218 -3.06 -4.49 -10.07
CA CYS A 218 -2.39 -4.97 -8.87
C CYS A 218 -0.89 -5.19 -9.12
N GLY A 219 -0.05 -4.35 -8.52
CA GLY A 219 1.40 -4.38 -8.64
C GLY A 219 2.11 -4.74 -7.34
N GLU A 220 3.45 -4.77 -7.38
CA GLU A 220 4.30 -5.09 -6.22
C GLU A 220 4.48 -3.92 -5.23
N GLY A 221 4.14 -2.69 -5.64
CA GLY A 221 4.40 -1.49 -4.85
C GLY A 221 4.02 -0.22 -5.58
N CYS A 222 4.14 0.89 -4.87
CA CYS A 222 3.99 2.23 -5.43
C CYS A 222 5.33 2.74 -5.96
N THR A 223 5.28 3.68 -6.90
CA THR A 223 6.50 4.29 -7.44
C THR A 223 7.20 5.11 -6.37
N GLU A 224 8.41 4.71 -5.97
CA GLU A 224 9.15 5.36 -4.89
C GLU A 224 9.34 6.86 -5.15
N GLY A 225 9.15 7.65 -4.09
CA GLY A 225 9.39 9.08 -4.09
C GLY A 225 8.34 9.92 -4.83
N THR A 226 7.51 9.34 -5.70
CA THR A 226 6.45 10.05 -6.45
C THR A 226 5.05 9.57 -6.12
N GLN A 227 4.96 8.41 -5.48
CA GLN A 227 3.74 7.82 -4.97
C GLN A 227 3.96 7.32 -3.54
N PHE A 228 2.87 7.18 -2.82
CA PHE A 228 2.82 6.57 -1.50
C PHE A 228 1.61 5.65 -1.42
N SER A 229 1.61 4.73 -0.47
CA SER A 229 0.47 3.85 -0.20
C SER A 229 -0.26 4.27 1.06
N THR A 230 -1.57 4.07 1.07
CA THR A 230 -2.34 3.91 2.30
C THR A 230 -2.91 2.50 2.36
N GLU A 231 -3.24 2.02 3.55
CA GLU A 231 -3.86 0.71 3.75
C GLU A 231 -5.13 0.83 4.58
N THR A 232 -6.22 0.24 4.09
CA THR A 232 -7.52 0.18 4.78
C THR A 232 -8.08 -1.24 4.67
N ALA A 233 -8.97 -1.64 5.58
CA ALA A 233 -9.58 -2.98 5.52
C ALA A 233 -10.40 -3.17 4.22
N GLU A 234 -11.02 -2.09 3.74
CA GLU A 234 -11.92 -2.08 2.59
C GLU A 234 -11.16 -2.13 1.26
N ASN A 235 -10.09 -1.34 1.11
CA ASN A 235 -9.39 -1.17 -0.16
C ASN A 235 -8.02 -1.88 -0.21
N GLY A 236 -7.56 -2.45 0.91
CA GLY A 236 -6.20 -2.96 1.02
C GLY A 236 -5.16 -1.85 0.80
N LYS A 237 -3.99 -2.23 0.28
CA LYS A 237 -2.91 -1.29 -0.05
C LYS A 237 -3.19 -0.61 -1.38
N LYS A 238 -3.30 0.71 -1.38
CA LYS A 238 -3.58 1.52 -2.57
C LYS A 238 -2.56 2.64 -2.75
N CYS A 239 -2.08 2.81 -3.97
CA CYS A 239 -1.14 3.85 -4.35
C CYS A 239 -1.84 5.15 -4.71
N PHE A 240 -1.26 6.25 -4.24
CA PHE A 240 -1.66 7.62 -4.57
C PHE A 240 -0.42 8.40 -4.99
N ASP A 241 -0.61 9.34 -5.91
CA ASP A 241 0.46 10.28 -6.28
C ASP A 241 0.69 11.26 -5.13
N CYS A 242 1.93 11.70 -4.93
CA CYS A 242 2.27 12.69 -3.88
C CYS A 242 1.45 13.99 -3.98
N ARG A 243 1.03 14.36 -5.19
CA ARG A 243 0.18 15.52 -5.51
C ARG A 243 -1.32 15.20 -5.57
N ASP A 244 -1.75 14.02 -5.16
CA ASP A 244 -3.17 13.66 -5.14
C ASP A 244 -3.94 14.71 -4.33
N ALA A 245 -5.02 15.23 -4.90
CA ALA A 245 -5.75 16.36 -4.32
C ALA A 245 -6.42 16.02 -2.97
N THR A 246 -6.70 14.73 -2.74
CA THR A 246 -7.40 14.26 -1.54
C THR A 246 -6.41 13.75 -0.51
N ASN A 247 -5.59 12.77 -0.91
CA ASN A 247 -4.72 11.99 -0.04
C ASN A 247 -3.30 12.58 0.02
N GLY A 248 -2.86 13.27 -1.03
CA GLY A 248 -1.54 13.86 -1.14
C GLY A 248 -1.42 15.26 -0.54
N VAL A 249 -0.34 15.94 -0.94
CA VAL A 249 -0.03 17.34 -0.63
C VAL A 249 -0.03 18.14 -1.92
N ASP A 250 -0.87 19.19 -2.00
CA ASP A 250 -0.95 20.02 -3.20
C ASP A 250 0.42 20.57 -3.62
N GLY A 251 0.75 20.47 -4.91
CA GLY A 251 2.02 20.93 -5.46
C GLY A 251 3.25 20.09 -5.08
N CYS A 252 3.07 18.96 -4.39
CA CYS A 252 4.17 18.09 -3.99
C CYS A 252 4.63 17.17 -5.15
N GLU A 253 5.89 17.32 -5.57
CA GLU A 253 6.52 16.50 -6.60
C GLU A 253 7.04 15.19 -6.03
N LYS A 254 7.70 15.26 -4.87
CA LYS A 254 8.23 14.08 -4.18
C LYS A 254 7.80 14.01 -2.74
N CYS A 255 7.51 12.81 -2.27
CA CYS A 255 7.08 12.57 -0.91
C CYS A 255 7.57 11.22 -0.38
N THR A 256 7.55 11.07 0.94
CA THR A 256 7.70 9.78 1.63
C THR A 256 6.37 9.34 2.19
N ALA A 257 6.26 8.03 2.45
CA ALA A 257 5.05 7.46 3.04
C ALA A 257 4.65 8.18 4.34
N PRO A 258 3.34 8.26 4.64
CA PRO A 258 2.84 8.81 5.89
C PRO A 258 3.50 8.15 7.11
N GLY A 259 3.82 8.96 8.13
CA GLY A 259 4.13 8.46 9.46
C GLY A 259 2.85 8.38 10.29
N GLU A 260 2.65 7.29 11.05
CA GLU A 260 1.54 7.17 11.99
C GLU A 260 1.54 8.34 12.99
N PRO A 261 0.41 9.02 13.27
CA PRO A 261 -0.98 8.73 12.86
C PRO A 261 -1.46 9.54 11.64
N THR A 262 -0.56 10.21 10.91
CA THR A 262 -0.94 11.10 9.81
C THR A 262 -1.23 10.31 8.55
N ASN A 263 -2.43 10.44 7.98
CA ASN A 263 -2.81 9.75 6.74
C ASN A 263 -2.25 10.42 5.46
N LYS A 264 -1.53 11.55 5.60
CA LYS A 264 -0.95 12.30 4.47
C LYS A 264 0.55 12.04 4.38
N PRO A 265 1.10 11.97 3.15
CA PRO A 265 2.52 11.76 2.97
C PRO A 265 3.31 12.99 3.40
N THR A 266 4.56 12.79 3.79
CA THR A 266 5.49 13.90 4.04
C THR A 266 6.08 14.35 2.71
N CYS A 267 5.77 15.58 2.29
CA CYS A 267 6.37 16.16 1.10
C CYS A 267 7.85 16.44 1.32
N THR A 268 8.70 15.98 0.41
CA THR A 268 10.16 16.16 0.44
C THR A 268 10.65 17.11 -0.65
N LYS A 269 9.84 17.33 -1.69
CA LYS A 269 10.12 18.28 -2.76
C LYS A 269 8.82 18.81 -3.37
N CYS A 270 8.67 20.12 -3.42
CA CYS A 270 7.61 20.78 -4.17
C CYS A 270 8.01 20.97 -5.63
N SER A 271 7.03 21.01 -6.54
CA SER A 271 7.30 21.15 -7.98
C SER A 271 7.89 22.54 -8.33
N THR A 272 7.12 23.61 -8.15
CA THR A 272 7.57 25.00 -8.38
C THR A 272 7.43 25.91 -7.15
N LYS A 273 6.79 25.38 -6.11
CA LYS A 273 6.51 26.06 -4.83
C LYS A 273 7.66 25.81 -3.82
N TYR A 274 7.57 26.43 -2.66
CA TYR A 274 8.52 26.32 -1.55
C TYR A 274 8.00 25.32 -0.53
N LEU A 275 8.84 24.36 -0.14
CA LEU A 275 8.51 23.42 0.93
C LEU A 275 8.59 24.14 2.27
N LYS A 276 7.46 24.20 2.98
CA LYS A 276 7.34 24.76 4.33
C LYS A 276 6.98 23.65 5.30
N THR A 277 7.69 23.60 6.42
CA THR A 277 7.42 22.65 7.51
C THR A 277 6.99 23.41 8.75
N VAL A 278 5.84 23.05 9.31
CA VAL A 278 5.30 23.61 10.56
C VAL A 278 4.84 22.43 11.41
N ASP A 279 5.35 22.32 12.64
CA ASP A 279 5.02 21.23 13.58
C ASP A 279 5.15 19.83 12.96
N GLY A 280 6.15 19.63 12.12
CA GLY A 280 6.41 18.37 11.40
C GLY A 280 5.53 18.13 10.15
N ALA A 281 4.49 18.94 9.93
CA ALA A 281 3.67 18.87 8.74
C ALA A 281 4.31 19.66 7.58
N THR A 282 4.31 19.06 6.38
CA THR A 282 4.93 19.66 5.19
C THR A 282 3.87 20.16 4.21
N THR A 283 4.09 21.34 3.65
CA THR A 283 3.21 21.99 2.67
C THR A 283 4.02 22.68 1.59
N CYS A 284 3.41 22.90 0.42
CA CYS A 284 4.01 23.65 -0.67
C CYS A 284 3.33 25.01 -0.82
N VAL A 285 4.08 26.09 -0.56
CA VAL A 285 3.57 27.47 -0.50
C VAL A 285 4.25 28.37 -1.54
N ALA A 286 3.70 29.56 -1.82
CA ALA A 286 4.33 30.50 -2.73
C ALA A 286 5.57 31.15 -2.08
N LYS A 287 6.49 31.70 -2.88
CA LYS A 287 7.72 32.36 -2.38
C LYS A 287 7.43 33.41 -1.30
N GLY A 288 6.42 34.25 -1.55
CA GLY A 288 6.02 35.33 -0.65
C GLY A 288 5.40 34.87 0.67
N ASP A 289 5.07 33.58 0.79
CA ASP A 289 4.54 32.99 2.03
C ASP A 289 5.66 32.51 2.96
N CYS A 290 6.91 32.46 2.49
CA CYS A 290 8.10 32.34 3.33
C CYS A 290 8.49 33.74 3.85
N LYS A 291 7.69 34.31 4.74
CA LYS A 291 7.94 35.63 5.34
C LYS A 291 7.71 35.58 6.85
N ASP A 292 8.17 36.61 7.55
CA ASP A 292 8.05 36.77 9.00
C ASP A 292 8.81 35.68 9.78
N ASP A 293 8.16 34.54 10.04
CA ASP A 293 8.68 33.40 10.80
C ASP A 293 9.53 32.43 9.94
N PHE A 294 9.55 32.66 8.63
CA PHE A 294 10.36 31.92 7.66
C PHE A 294 10.97 32.87 6.62
N PHE A 295 12.00 32.39 5.92
CA PHE A 295 12.56 33.04 4.73
C PHE A 295 12.75 32.06 3.57
N PRO A 296 12.69 32.51 2.30
CA PRO A 296 12.79 31.62 1.15
C PRO A 296 14.26 31.31 0.82
N VAL A 297 14.53 30.06 0.46
CA VAL A 297 15.79 29.61 -0.13
C VAL A 297 15.52 28.98 -1.49
N ASP A 298 16.20 29.50 -2.50
CA ASP A 298 16.08 29.06 -3.88
C ASP A 298 17.00 27.88 -4.17
N ASP A 299 16.43 26.72 -4.52
CA ASP A 299 17.18 25.54 -4.96
C ASP A 299 16.36 24.77 -6.00
N SER A 300 16.70 24.95 -7.28
CA SER A 300 15.99 24.27 -8.37
C SER A 300 16.29 22.76 -8.44
N THR A 301 17.35 22.29 -7.80
CA THR A 301 17.82 20.90 -7.89
C THR A 301 17.21 20.05 -6.78
N ASN A 302 17.36 20.48 -5.52
CA ASN A 302 16.80 19.79 -4.35
C ASN A 302 15.37 20.29 -3.99
N GLY A 303 14.92 21.35 -4.65
CA GLY A 303 13.63 22.00 -4.45
C GLY A 303 13.71 23.20 -3.50
N HIS A 304 12.90 24.22 -3.76
CA HIS A 304 12.84 25.43 -2.95
C HIS A 304 12.37 25.14 -1.51
N ARG A 305 12.84 25.92 -0.54
CA ARG A 305 12.56 25.73 0.89
C ARG A 305 12.16 27.03 1.58
N CYS A 306 11.18 26.98 2.47
CA CYS A 306 11.01 27.99 3.51
C CYS A 306 11.82 27.54 4.74
N VAL A 307 12.87 28.26 5.09
CA VAL A 307 13.68 27.97 6.29
C VAL A 307 13.11 28.74 7.46
N SER A 308 12.88 28.06 8.59
CA SER A 308 12.36 28.70 9.81
C SER A 308 13.41 29.62 10.42
N CYS A 309 12.97 30.77 10.94
CA CYS A 309 13.85 31.66 11.68
C CYS A 309 14.39 31.01 12.97
N GLY A 310 13.71 30.03 13.55
CA GLY A 310 14.22 29.31 14.72
C GLY A 310 15.25 28.22 14.42
N ASP A 311 15.53 27.94 13.15
CA ASP A 311 16.33 26.78 12.73
C ASP A 311 17.82 27.09 12.58
N GLU A 312 18.63 26.66 13.57
CA GLU A 312 20.09 26.77 13.54
C GLU A 312 20.76 25.76 12.61
N THR A 313 20.10 24.64 12.37
CA THR A 313 20.61 23.59 11.49
C THR A 313 20.52 24.05 10.04
N GLY A 314 19.37 24.63 9.68
CA GLY A 314 19.06 25.19 8.39
C GLY A 314 19.09 24.15 7.27
N VAL A 315 19.34 24.64 6.06
CA VAL A 315 19.42 23.82 4.84
C VAL A 315 20.71 24.11 4.09
N THR A 316 21.17 23.13 3.33
CA THR A 316 22.27 23.30 2.38
C THR A 316 21.69 23.22 0.99
N ASP A 317 21.96 24.22 0.16
CA ASP A 317 21.52 24.23 -1.24
C ASP A 317 22.39 23.32 -2.13
N ALA A 318 21.96 23.09 -3.35
CA ALA A 318 22.69 22.30 -4.33
C ALA A 318 24.09 22.84 -4.69
N SER A 319 24.40 24.09 -4.35
CA SER A 319 25.73 24.69 -4.50
C SER A 319 26.60 24.49 -3.26
N ASN A 320 26.18 23.61 -2.33
CA ASN A 320 26.82 23.38 -1.02
C ASN A 320 26.89 24.63 -0.14
N LYS A 321 25.98 25.58 -0.31
CA LYS A 321 25.92 26.76 0.54
C LYS A 321 24.87 26.58 1.63
N LYS A 322 25.25 26.93 2.86
CA LYS A 322 24.40 26.78 4.03
C LYS A 322 23.55 28.02 4.27
N TRP A 323 22.27 27.79 4.57
CA TRP A 323 21.27 28.80 4.89
C TRP A 323 20.60 28.40 6.20
N ASN A 324 20.79 29.18 7.25
CA ASN A 324 20.25 28.90 8.56
C ASN A 324 19.88 30.21 9.27
N CYS A 325 19.29 30.09 10.45
CA CYS A 325 19.08 31.22 11.34
C CYS A 325 19.61 30.87 12.74
N VAL A 326 19.05 31.48 13.78
CA VAL A 326 19.55 31.41 15.15
C VAL A 326 18.46 30.88 16.08
N ALA A 327 18.83 30.10 17.10
CA ALA A 327 17.84 29.49 17.97
C ALA A 327 17.00 30.56 18.65
N ASN A 328 15.73 30.21 18.83
CA ASN A 328 14.73 31.05 19.49
C ASN A 328 14.46 32.39 18.77
N CYS A 329 14.83 32.53 17.49
CA CYS A 329 14.40 33.65 16.68
C CYS A 329 12.97 33.42 16.18
N ALA A 330 12.08 34.39 16.45
CA ALA A 330 10.70 34.39 16.00
C ALA A 330 10.55 34.95 14.59
N LYS A 331 11.30 36.02 14.27
CA LYS A 331 11.27 36.68 12.95
C LYS A 331 12.66 37.05 12.48
N CYS A 332 12.90 36.88 11.18
CA CYS A 332 14.20 37.11 10.59
C CYS A 332 14.10 37.63 9.16
N THR A 333 15.15 38.35 8.75
CA THR A 333 15.30 38.81 7.36
C THR A 333 16.28 37.90 6.61
N GLN A 334 15.89 37.51 5.40
CA GLN A 334 16.69 36.70 4.48
C GLN A 334 18.08 37.36 4.26
N PRO A 335 19.18 36.59 4.35
CA PRO A 335 20.50 37.13 4.06
C PRO A 335 20.70 37.33 2.54
N SER A 336 21.45 38.36 2.15
CA SER A 336 21.71 38.70 0.74
C SER A 336 22.60 37.69 0.00
N ALA A 337 23.27 36.82 0.76
CA ALA A 337 24.05 35.69 0.29
C ALA A 337 23.89 34.56 1.30
N ALA A 338 24.34 33.35 0.94
CA ALA A 338 24.30 32.22 1.86
C ALA A 338 25.01 32.54 3.19
N GLY A 339 24.39 32.15 4.29
CA GLY A 339 24.83 32.45 5.64
C GLY A 339 23.66 32.49 6.62
N THR A 340 23.95 32.99 7.82
CA THR A 340 22.97 33.11 8.90
C THR A 340 22.04 34.31 8.67
N ALA A 341 20.74 34.07 8.66
CA ALA A 341 19.72 35.12 8.57
C ALA A 341 19.79 36.07 9.79
N LYS A 342 19.45 37.34 9.58
CA LYS A 342 19.44 38.35 10.65
C LYS A 342 18.17 38.22 11.47
N CYS A 343 18.29 37.97 12.76
CA CYS A 343 17.15 37.92 13.67
C CYS A 343 16.66 39.33 14.01
N GLU A 344 15.35 39.53 13.96
CA GLU A 344 14.69 40.81 14.21
C GLU A 344 13.84 40.78 15.47
N GLU A 345 13.27 39.62 15.78
CA GLU A 345 12.45 39.40 16.96
C GLU A 345 12.74 38.00 17.51
N CYS A 346 12.94 37.90 18.82
CA CYS A 346 13.10 36.61 19.50
C CYS A 346 11.75 36.08 19.99
N ASN A 347 11.67 34.76 20.17
CA ASN A 347 10.54 34.11 20.80
C ASN A 347 10.31 34.64 22.23
N SER A 348 9.08 34.50 22.72
CA SER A 348 8.71 34.90 24.08
C SER A 348 9.67 34.33 25.13
N GLY A 349 10.16 35.18 26.03
CA GLY A 349 11.15 34.81 27.06
C GLY A 349 12.61 34.95 26.62
N TYR A 350 12.88 35.50 25.42
CA TYR A 350 14.21 35.77 24.92
C TYR A 350 14.39 37.25 24.51
N THR A 351 15.61 37.76 24.71
CA THR A 351 16.05 39.11 24.36
C THR A 351 17.05 39.05 23.22
N LEU A 352 16.85 39.91 22.22
CA LEU A 352 17.72 40.01 21.05
C LEU A 352 19.02 40.76 21.39
N ASP A 353 20.16 40.10 21.20
CA ASP A 353 21.45 40.77 21.06
C ASP A 353 21.68 41.08 19.58
N SER A 354 21.41 42.33 19.20
CA SER A 354 21.56 42.82 17.83
C SER A 354 23.00 42.81 17.30
N GLN A 355 24.01 42.83 18.18
CA GLN A 355 25.42 42.87 17.79
C GLN A 355 25.94 41.45 17.54
N ALA A 356 25.54 40.51 18.40
CA ALA A 356 25.89 39.10 18.25
C ALA A 356 24.95 38.35 17.29
N ASN A 357 23.80 38.94 16.91
CA ASN A 357 22.71 38.28 16.17
C ASN A 357 22.21 37.02 16.89
N THR A 358 21.94 37.10 18.20
CA THR A 358 21.52 35.95 18.99
C THR A 358 20.34 36.27 19.91
N CYS A 359 19.55 35.26 20.26
CA CYS A 359 18.46 35.36 21.22
C CYS A 359 18.87 34.71 22.55
N THR A 360 19.01 35.52 23.59
CA THR A 360 19.42 35.07 24.93
C THR A 360 18.23 35.03 25.87
N SER A 361 18.19 34.07 26.80
CA SER A 361 17.05 33.96 27.72
C SER A 361 16.94 35.21 28.60
N SER A 362 15.75 35.82 28.62
CA SER A 362 15.47 37.09 29.31
C SER A 362 15.45 37.01 30.83
N SER A 363 15.76 35.84 31.40
CA SER A 363 15.88 35.56 32.84
C SER A 363 15.24 36.61 33.77
N ALA A 364 14.01 36.34 34.21
CA ALA A 364 13.37 37.02 35.34
C ALA A 364 14.08 36.78 36.71
N ASN A 365 15.37 36.42 36.69
CA ASN A 365 16.24 36.39 37.85
C ASN A 365 17.28 37.50 37.72
N LYS A 366 16.83 38.75 37.89
CA LYS A 366 17.67 39.77 38.54
C LYS A 366 17.84 39.42 40.03
N SER A 367 18.46 38.29 40.31
CA SER A 367 19.24 38.14 41.54
C SER A 367 20.68 38.38 41.13
N ALA A 368 21.00 39.66 40.97
CA ALA A 368 22.37 40.11 40.86
C ALA A 368 23.10 39.72 42.15
N LEU A 369 23.85 38.62 42.11
CA LEU A 369 25.03 38.47 42.95
C LEU A 369 26.23 38.67 42.03
N SER A 370 26.73 39.90 42.09
CA SER A 370 28.00 40.30 41.50
C SER A 370 29.07 39.26 41.83
N THR A 371 29.92 38.98 40.85
CA THR A 371 31.08 38.07 40.89
C THR A 371 32.07 38.35 42.04
N GLY A 372 31.85 39.38 42.86
CA GLY A 372 32.54 39.64 44.12
C GLY A 372 32.01 38.93 45.38
N ALA A 373 30.84 38.26 45.35
CA ALA A 373 30.27 37.58 46.52
C ALA A 373 30.58 36.07 46.61
N ILE A 374 31.10 35.47 45.54
CA ILE A 374 31.33 34.00 45.44
C ILE A 374 32.66 33.57 46.12
N ALA A 375 33.49 34.52 46.58
CA ALA A 375 34.69 34.22 47.39
C ALA A 375 34.46 34.19 48.92
N GLY A 376 33.24 34.47 49.41
CA GLY A 376 32.98 34.60 50.86
C GLY A 376 32.18 33.47 51.51
N ILE A 377 31.41 32.68 50.74
CA ILE A 377 30.40 31.76 51.33
C ILE A 377 30.97 30.36 51.58
N SER A 378 32.06 29.97 50.91
CA SER A 378 32.72 28.68 51.12
C SER A 378 33.48 28.60 52.45
N VAL A 379 34.01 29.70 52.97
CA VAL A 379 34.76 29.71 54.25
C VAL A 379 33.82 29.68 55.45
N ALA A 380 32.69 30.39 55.39
CA ALA A 380 31.72 30.40 56.49
C ALA A 380 31.08 29.02 56.71
N ALA A 381 30.73 28.31 55.64
CA ALA A 381 30.17 26.96 55.74
C ALA A 381 31.19 25.95 56.33
N VAL A 382 32.46 26.02 55.92
CA VAL A 382 33.51 25.13 56.44
C VAL A 382 33.83 25.41 57.91
N VAL A 383 33.83 26.68 58.34
CA VAL A 383 34.04 27.03 59.75
C VAL A 383 32.85 26.59 60.62
N VAL A 384 31.61 26.75 60.13
CA VAL A 384 30.41 26.32 60.88
C VAL A 384 30.35 24.80 60.98
N VAL A 385 30.61 24.08 59.89
CA VAL A 385 30.62 22.60 59.89
C VAL A 385 31.81 22.06 60.70
N GLY A 386 33.00 22.66 60.56
CA GLY A 386 34.19 22.29 61.34
C GLY A 386 34.02 22.55 62.85
N GLY A 387 33.39 23.66 63.22
CA GLY A 387 33.05 23.98 64.60
C GLY A 387 32.03 23.01 65.21
N LEU A 388 31.00 22.64 64.46
CA LEU A 388 29.99 21.66 64.89
C LEU A 388 30.59 20.26 65.09
N VAL A 389 31.44 19.80 64.17
CA VAL A 389 32.10 18.49 64.28
C VAL A 389 33.09 18.48 65.45
N GLY A 390 33.85 19.56 65.65
CA GLY A 390 34.76 19.70 66.80
C GLY A 390 34.02 19.68 68.15
N PHE A 391 32.89 20.39 68.23
CA PHE A 391 32.05 20.41 69.44
C PHE A 391 31.45 19.03 69.74
N LEU A 392 30.97 18.31 68.71
CA LEU A 392 30.44 16.96 68.87
C LEU A 392 31.51 15.94 69.30
N CYS A 393 32.72 16.00 68.75
CA CYS A 393 33.84 15.14 69.16
C CYS A 393 34.27 15.43 70.61
N TRP A 394 34.37 16.70 71.02
CA TRP A 394 34.69 17.05 72.40
C TRP A 394 33.60 16.60 73.38
N TRP A 395 32.32 16.81 73.03
CA TRP A 395 31.17 16.38 73.83
C TRP A 395 31.17 14.87 74.06
N PHE A 396 31.40 14.07 73.01
CA PHE A 396 31.40 12.61 73.10
C PHE A 396 32.55 12.07 73.96
N VAL A 397 33.76 12.63 73.84
CA VAL A 397 34.93 12.20 74.63
C VAL A 397 34.78 12.59 76.10
N TYR A 398 34.20 13.75 76.40
CA TYR A 398 34.00 14.20 77.78
C TYR A 398 32.86 13.44 78.49
N HIS A 399 31.80 13.08 77.78
CA HIS A 399 30.70 12.28 78.35
C HIS A 399 31.03 10.79 78.51
N SER A 400 31.97 10.25 77.73
CA SER A 400 32.35 8.84 77.81
C SER A 400 33.25 8.50 79.01
N LYS A 401 33.84 9.51 79.69
CA LYS A 401 34.73 9.28 80.85
C LYS A 401 34.02 9.14 82.21
N LYS A 402 32.68 9.16 82.27
CA LYS A 402 31.93 8.97 83.53
C LYS A 402 31.33 7.58 83.75
N LYS A 403 31.66 6.58 82.93
CA LYS A 403 31.20 5.19 83.16
C LYS A 403 32.32 4.17 83.00
N TYR A 404 33.22 4.10 83.97
CA TYR A 404 33.96 2.88 84.29
C TYR A 404 34.16 2.82 85.81
N VAL A 405 33.20 2.18 86.49
CA VAL A 405 33.39 1.61 87.84
C VAL A 405 33.55 0.11 87.60
N PRO A 406 34.66 -0.51 88.01
CA PRO A 406 34.85 -1.95 87.86
C PRO A 406 34.09 -2.68 88.98
N ALA A 407 33.40 -3.76 88.62
CA ALA A 407 32.93 -4.79 89.55
C ALA A 407 33.44 -6.14 89.04
#